data_AF-A0A9X2YP52-F1
#
_entry.id   AF-A0A9X2YP52-F1
#
_cell.length_a   1.000
_cell.length_b   1.000
_cell.length_c   1.000
_cell.angle_alpha   90.00
_cell.angle_beta   90.00
_cell.angle_gamma   90.00
#
_symmetry.space_group_name_H-M   'P 1'
#
loop_
_entity.id
_entity.type
_entity.pdbx_description
1 polymer ?
#
loop_
_entity_poly.entity_id
_entity_poly.type
_entity_poly.pdbx_seq_one_letter_code
_entity_poly.pdbx_strand_id
1 'polypeptide(L)' 'MTVTVILPDGATDKYMRFGDAYEERADGALDVSRGGAEPFRYAAGEWTGVEGDQRSRKVRRFWPF' A
#
# COMPACT_ATOMS: atom_id res chain seq x y z
N MET A 1 12.85 1.63 4.68
CA MET A 1 12.22 1.13 3.46
C MET A 1 11.27 2.21 2.96
N THR A 2 11.16 2.41 1.64
CA THR A 2 10.33 3.46 1.02
C THR A 2 9.09 2.81 0.41
N VAL A 3 7.90 3.39 0.57
CA VAL A 3 6.69 2.96 -0.13
C VAL A 3 6.52 3.82 -1.38
N THR A 4 6.35 3.18 -2.54
CA THR A 4 6.12 3.83 -3.83
C THR A 4 4.79 3.34 -4.38
N VAL A 5 3.82 4.23 -4.53
CA VAL A 5 2.51 3.94 -5.12
C VAL A 5 2.52 4.39 -6.57
N ILE A 6 2.08 3.53 -7.48
CA ILE A 6 1.95 3.78 -8.91
C ILE A 6 0.49 4.11 -9.18
N LEU A 7 0.25 5.27 -9.79
CA LEU A 7 -1.06 5.78 -10.15
C LEU A 7 -1.46 5.33 -11.56
N PRO A 8 -2.75 5.33 -11.91
CA PRO A 8 -3.23 4.94 -13.25
C PRO A 8 -2.67 5.81 -14.38
N ASP A 9 -2.39 7.08 -14.11
CA ASP A 9 -1.77 8.01 -15.06
C ASP A 9 -0.26 7.77 -15.26
N GLY A 10 0.32 6.74 -14.62
CA GLY A 10 1.75 6.45 -14.64
C GLY A 10 2.59 7.32 -13.70
N ALA A 11 1.95 8.25 -12.99
CA ALA A 11 2.58 8.99 -11.90
C ALA A 11 2.91 8.07 -10.71
N THR A 12 3.90 8.45 -9.91
CA THR A 12 4.29 7.70 -8.72
C THR A 12 4.40 8.59 -7.49
N ASP A 13 3.66 8.21 -6.45
CA ASP A 13 3.78 8.82 -5.12
C ASP A 13 4.81 8.07 -4.30
N LYS A 14 5.78 8.79 -3.73
CA LYS A 14 6.86 8.21 -2.92
C LYS A 14 6.76 8.67 -1.48
N TYR A 15 6.61 7.69 -0.60
CA TYR A 15 6.59 7.83 0.85
C TYR A 15 7.92 7.34 1.41
N MET A 16 8.81 8.31 1.63
CA MET A 16 10.21 8.06 2.00
C MET A 16 10.45 8.07 3.51
N ARG A 17 9.41 8.04 4.35
CA ARG A 17 9.58 8.10 5.81
C ARG A 17 9.82 6.71 6.38
N PHE A 18 10.72 6.66 7.36
CA PHE A 18 11.03 5.43 8.07
C PHE A 18 9.82 5.00 8.90
N GLY A 19 9.31 3.80 8.65
CA GLY A 19 8.09 3.28 9.29
C GLY A 19 6.81 3.48 8.49
N ASP A 20 6.90 4.04 7.28
CA ASP A 20 5.78 4.00 6.33
C ASP A 20 5.57 2.57 5.84
N ALA A 21 4.31 2.14 5.81
CA ALA A 21 3.93 0.83 5.33
C ALA A 21 2.57 0.90 4.63
N TYR A 22 2.33 0.03 3.67
CA TYR A 22 1.05 -0.03 2.96
C TYR A 22 0.29 -1.32 3.27
N GLU A 23 -1.03 -1.26 3.20
CA GLU A 23 -1.92 -2.40 3.34
C GLU A 23 -2.96 -2.38 2.21
N GLU A 24 -3.03 -3.47 1.45
CA GLU A 24 -4.10 -3.69 0.48
C GLU A 24 -5.35 -4.18 1.20
N ARG A 25 -6.41 -3.38 1.08
CA ARG A 25 -7.73 -3.71 1.61
C ARG A 25 -8.43 -4.69 0.68
N ALA A 26 -9.25 -5.57 1.24
CA ALA A 26 -10.04 -6.55 0.47
C ALA A 26 -11.04 -5.91 -0.52
N ASP A 27 -11.37 -4.64 -0.31
CA ASP A 27 -12.24 -3.82 -1.17
C ASP A 27 -11.50 -3.26 -2.40
N GLY A 28 -10.19 -3.51 -2.53
CA GLY A 28 -9.34 -2.96 -3.60
C GLY A 28 -8.76 -1.57 -3.30
N ALA A 29 -9.10 -0.99 -2.15
CA ALA A 29 -8.46 0.22 -1.66
C ALA A 29 -7.05 -0.07 -1.10
N LEU A 30 -6.16 0.92 -1.16
CA LEU A 30 -4.82 0.86 -0.59
C LEU A 30 -4.70 1.86 0.56
N ASP A 31 -4.34 1.38 1.76
CA ASP A 31 -4.13 2.21 2.94
C ASP A 31 -2.62 2.31 3.24
N VAL A 32 -2.06 3.51 3.13
CA VAL A 32 -0.67 3.82 3.46
C VAL A 32 -0.62 4.41 4.87
N SER A 33 -0.10 3.62 5.81
CA SER A 33 0.19 4.05 7.16
C SER A 33 1.49 4.83 7.17
N ARG A 34 1.45 6.12 7.56
CA ARG A 34 2.65 6.95 7.68
C ARG A 34 3.12 7.05 9.13
N GLY A 35 4.41 6.79 9.37
CA GLY A 35 4.99 6.83 10.71
C GLY A 35 5.02 8.25 11.29
N GLY A 36 3.96 8.64 12.00
CA GLY A 36 3.81 9.98 12.61
C GLY A 36 3.15 11.02 11.72
N ALA A 37 2.39 10.61 10.71
CA ALA A 37 1.49 11.47 9.93
C ALA A 37 0.15 10.77 9.73
N GLU A 38 -0.85 11.51 9.24
CA GLU A 38 -2.16 10.91 8.95
C GLU A 38 -2.03 9.81 7.89
N PRO A 39 -2.69 8.66 8.05
CA PRO A 39 -2.69 7.62 7.03
C PRO A 39 -3.30 8.18 5.74
N PHE A 40 -2.78 7.74 4.60
CA PHE A 40 -3.30 8.11 3.30
C PHE A 40 -4.02 6.91 2.69
N ARG A 41 -5.22 7.12 2.14
CA ARG A 41 -6.01 6.05 1.54
C ARG A 41 -6.25 6.37 0.07
N TYR A 42 -5.93 5.41 -0.78
CA TYR A 42 -6.28 5.41 -2.19
C TYR A 42 -7.51 4.52 -2.41
N ALA A 43 -8.50 5.00 -3.15
CA ALA A 43 -9.64 4.18 -3.55
C ALA A 43 -9.25 3.14 -4.61
N ALA A 44 -10.10 2.14 -4.80
CA ALA A 44 -9.94 1.19 -5.90
C ALA A 44 -9.99 1.94 -7.24
N GLY A 45 -8.90 1.87 -8.01
CA GLY A 45 -8.74 2.60 -9.28
C GLY A 45 -7.95 3.91 -9.18
N GLU A 46 -7.67 4.43 -7.99
CA GLU A 46 -6.74 5.56 -7.83
C GLU A 46 -5.27 5.12 -7.83
N TRP A 47 -5.01 3.82 -7.80
CA TRP A 47 -3.68 3.23 -7.84
C TRP A 47 -3.70 1.96 -8.70
N THR A 48 -2.56 1.63 -9.30
CA THR A 48 -2.37 0.46 -10.18
C THR A 48 -1.33 -0.50 -9.64
N GLY A 49 -0.40 -0.02 -8.83
CA GLY A 49 0.61 -0.84 -8.19
C GLY A 49 1.20 -0.16 -6.97
N VAL A 50 1.84 -0.94 -6.12
CA VAL A 50 2.56 -0.41 -4.97
C VAL A 50 3.79 -1.28 -4.72
N GLU A 51 4.91 -0.65 -4.44
CA GLU A 51 6.18 -1.28 -4.12
C GLU A 51 6.68 -0.75 -2.77
N GLY A 52 7.14 -1.63 -1.87
CA GLY A 52 7.74 -1.20 -0.61
C GLY A 52 7.42 -2.13 0.56
N ASP A 53 7.32 -1.54 1.76
CA ASP A 53 7.01 -2.28 2.98
C ASP A 53 5.51 -2.55 3.08
N GLN A 54 5.09 -3.75 2.69
CA GLN A 54 3.73 -4.19 2.92
C GLN A 54 3.57 -4.52 4.40
N ARG A 55 2.71 -3.75 5.09
CA ARG A 55 2.25 -4.09 6.43
C ARG A 55 1.54 -5.42 6.30
N SER A 56 2.24 -6.48 6.70
CA SER A 56 1.92 -7.83 6.28
C SER A 56 0.52 -8.16 6.77
N ARG A 57 -0.47 -8.11 5.88
CA ARG A 57 -1.61 -9.02 6.00
C ARG A 57 -0.93 -10.36 6.05
N LYS A 58 -1.01 -11.05 7.20
CA LYS A 58 -0.81 -12.50 7.23
C LYS A 58 -1.80 -13.02 6.21
N VAL A 59 -1.37 -13.12 4.96
CA VAL A 59 -1.96 -14.00 3.99
C VAL A 59 -1.68 -15.33 4.65
N ARG A 60 -2.62 -15.77 5.49
CA ARG A 60 -2.87 -17.16 5.73
C ARG A 60 -3.03 -17.68 4.32
N ARG A 61 -1.93 -18.19 3.76
CA ARG A 61 -1.93 -19.00 2.56
C ARG A 61 -2.91 -20.11 2.89
N PHE A 62 -4.16 -19.89 2.54
CA PHE A 62 -5.15 -20.93 2.38
C PHE A 62 -4.61 -21.74 1.22
N TRP A 63 -3.84 -22.77 1.54
CA TRP A 63 -3.49 -23.84 0.63
C TRP A 63 -4.75 -24.73 0.58
N PRO A 64 -5.51 -24.78 -0.52
CA PRO A 64 -6.34 -25.94 -0.75
C PRO A 64 -5.43 -27.07 -1.26
N PHE A 65 -5.84 -28.30 -0.93
CA PHE A 65 -5.28 -29.61 -1.29
C PHE A 65 -4.29 -30.21 -0.30
#